data_AF-A0A127M4T5-F1
#
_entry.id   AF-A0A127M4T5-F1
#
_cell.length_a   1.000
_cell.length_b   1.000
_cell.length_c   1.000
_cell.angle_alpha   90.00
_cell.angle_beta   90.00
_cell.angle_gamma   90.00
#
_symmetry.space_group_name_H-M   'P 1'
#
loop_
_entity.id
_entity.type
_entity.pdbx_description
1 polymer ?
#
loop_
_entity_poly.entity_id
_entity_poly.type
_entity_poly.pdbx_seq_one_letter_code
_entity_poly.pdbx_strand_id
1 'polypeptide(L)'
;MLFFSKKRAKHVLDEGAAELDDATLQKALSNRQGILNRVTNNASLAPYINQVKILFNLVQDYVKGDYREVPWWSLGSISTALLYILMPMDALPDYIPVAGFLDDAVVLKLCLDMVAKDLTKYLEFKQEGKSPGNTATDNTEDKLST
;
A
#
# COMPACT_ATOMS: atom_id res chain seq x y z
N MET A 1 -15.27 -15.20 -16.80
CA MET A 1 -13.86 -15.24 -16.36
C MET A 1 -13.53 -14.23 -15.25
N LEU A 2 -13.89 -12.95 -15.39
CA LEU A 2 -13.53 -11.86 -14.45
C LEU A 2 -14.05 -12.06 -13.00
N PHE A 3 -15.24 -12.65 -12.83
CA PHE A 3 -15.85 -12.91 -11.53
C PHE A 3 -15.05 -13.91 -10.68
N PHE A 4 -14.48 -14.95 -11.31
CA PHE A 4 -13.66 -15.95 -10.62
C PHE A 4 -12.32 -15.36 -10.15
N SER A 5 -11.72 -14.49 -10.96
CA SER A 5 -10.45 -13.83 -10.60
C SER A 5 -10.62 -12.87 -9.40
N LYS A 6 -11.68 -12.06 -9.38
CA LYS A 6 -11.98 -11.20 -8.22
C LYS A 6 -12.21 -12.00 -6.94
N LYS A 7 -12.94 -13.11 -6.99
CA LYS A 7 -13.20 -13.96 -5.82
C LYS A 7 -11.91 -14.57 -5.25
N ARG A 8 -10.97 -14.97 -6.12
CA ARG A 8 -9.66 -15.53 -5.72
C ARG A 8 -8.74 -14.47 -5.14
N ALA A 9 -8.64 -13.32 -5.78
CA ALA A 9 -7.86 -12.21 -5.25
C ALA A 9 -8.37 -11.79 -3.87
N LYS A 10 -9.68 -11.80 -3.64
CA LYS A 10 -10.25 -11.48 -2.33
C LYS A 10 -9.82 -12.51 -1.28
N HIS A 11 -9.81 -13.79 -1.64
CA HIS A 11 -9.38 -14.87 -0.74
C HIS A 11 -7.91 -14.74 -0.34
N VAL A 12 -7.01 -14.49 -1.29
CA VAL A 12 -5.57 -14.30 -1.02
C VAL A 12 -5.33 -13.11 -0.08
N LEU A 13 -6.10 -12.03 -0.26
CA LEU A 13 -6.01 -10.85 0.60
C LEU A 13 -6.61 -11.11 1.99
N ASP A 14 -7.73 -11.85 2.07
CA ASP A 14 -8.36 -12.24 3.33
C ASP A 14 -7.46 -13.23 4.13
N GLU A 15 -6.76 -14.15 3.47
CA GLU A 15 -5.79 -15.07 4.09
C GLU A 15 -4.51 -14.36 4.53
N GLY A 16 -3.93 -13.53 3.64
CA GLY A 16 -2.77 -12.70 3.98
C GLY A 16 -3.06 -11.69 5.10
N ALA A 17 -4.31 -11.25 5.24
CA ALA A 17 -4.77 -10.45 6.38
C ALA A 17 -4.82 -11.23 7.70
N ALA A 18 -5.04 -12.55 7.65
CA ALA A 18 -5.10 -13.42 8.82
C ALA A 18 -3.72 -13.89 9.30
N GLU A 19 -2.75 -14.04 8.38
CA GLU A 19 -1.37 -14.47 8.69
C GLU A 19 -0.39 -13.30 8.91
N LEU A 20 -0.86 -12.05 8.93
CA LEU A 20 0.02 -10.90 9.02
C LEU A 20 0.86 -10.92 10.31
N ASP A 21 2.18 -10.98 10.13
CA ASP A 21 3.19 -10.78 11.14
C ASP A 21 4.14 -9.61 10.78
N ASP A 22 4.90 -9.13 11.77
CA ASP A 22 5.87 -8.05 11.55
C ASP A 22 6.93 -8.42 10.51
N ALA A 23 7.26 -9.72 10.37
CA ALA A 23 8.22 -10.20 9.39
C ALA A 23 7.73 -9.96 7.95
N THR A 24 6.44 -10.14 7.69
CA THR A 24 5.82 -9.93 6.38
C THR A 24 5.84 -8.45 6.00
N LEU A 25 5.55 -7.55 6.94
CA LEU A 25 5.66 -6.09 6.74
C LEU A 25 7.10 -5.70 6.38
N GLN A 26 8.07 -6.19 7.15
CA GLN A 26 9.49 -5.91 6.93
C GLN A 26 10.00 -6.50 5.62
N LYS A 27 9.52 -7.68 5.24
CA LYS A 27 9.87 -8.34 3.97
C LYS A 27 9.35 -7.53 2.80
N ALA A 28 8.13 -7.02 2.85
CA ALA A 28 7.59 -6.15 1.82
C ALA A 28 8.44 -4.87 1.68
N LEU A 29 8.75 -4.19 2.79
CA LEU A 29 9.56 -2.97 2.79
C LEU A 29 10.98 -3.21 2.26
N SER A 30 11.63 -4.30 2.66
CA SER A 30 13.00 -4.64 2.24
C SER A 30 13.07 -4.96 0.74
N ASN A 31 11.98 -5.44 0.14
CA ASN A 31 11.89 -5.72 -1.29
C ASN A 31 11.33 -4.57 -2.14
N ARG A 32 11.15 -3.39 -1.55
CA ARG A 32 10.54 -2.23 -2.21
C ARG A 32 11.11 -1.94 -3.59
N GLN A 33 12.43 -1.91 -3.74
CA GLN A 33 13.05 -1.61 -5.03
C GLN A 33 12.76 -2.67 -6.08
N GLY A 34 12.80 -3.96 -5.70
CA GLY A 34 12.46 -5.07 -6.60
C GLY A 34 11.01 -4.99 -7.09
N ILE A 35 10.09 -4.67 -6.17
CA ILE A 35 8.66 -4.51 -6.48
C ILE A 35 8.46 -3.30 -7.40
N LEU A 36 9.04 -2.13 -7.10
CA LEU A 36 8.92 -0.95 -7.95
C LEU A 36 9.51 -1.18 -9.35
N ASN A 37 10.61 -1.93 -9.46
CA ASN A 37 11.18 -2.32 -10.74
C ASN A 37 10.23 -3.23 -11.52
N ARG A 38 9.60 -4.23 -10.89
CA ARG A 38 8.60 -5.09 -11.53
C ARG A 38 7.39 -4.31 -12.03
N VAL A 39 6.86 -3.41 -11.20
CA VAL A 39 5.73 -2.55 -11.56
C VAL A 39 6.06 -1.67 -12.75
N THR A 40 7.24 -1.03 -12.75
CA THR A 40 7.65 -0.11 -13.82
C THR A 40 7.93 -0.84 -15.14
N ASN A 41 8.45 -2.07 -15.10
CA ASN A 41 8.79 -2.86 -16.28
C ASN A 41 7.62 -3.71 -16.83
N ASN A 42 6.46 -3.73 -16.15
CA ASN A 42 5.28 -4.47 -16.59
C ASN A 42 4.20 -3.47 -17.09
N ALA A 43 3.81 -3.58 -18.35
CA ALA A 43 2.85 -2.67 -18.98
C ALA A 43 1.47 -2.64 -18.27
N SER A 44 1.02 -3.76 -17.71
CA SER A 44 -0.25 -3.85 -16.98
C SER A 44 -0.18 -3.22 -15.58
N LEU A 45 1.02 -3.17 -14.98
CA LEU A 45 1.24 -2.65 -13.63
C LEU A 45 1.74 -1.19 -13.60
N ALA A 46 2.45 -0.75 -14.63
CA ALA A 46 3.04 0.58 -14.72
C ALA A 46 2.06 1.73 -14.39
N PRO A 47 0.78 1.69 -14.79
CA PRO A 47 -0.20 2.72 -14.41
C PRO A 47 -0.43 2.85 -12.90
N TYR A 48 -0.11 1.82 -12.11
CA TYR A 48 -0.35 1.77 -10.67
C TYR A 48 0.87 2.15 -9.82
N ILE A 49 1.97 2.63 -10.43
CA ILE A 49 3.22 2.91 -9.73
C ILE A 49 3.07 3.89 -8.57
N ASN A 50 2.20 4.90 -8.71
CA ASN A 50 1.97 5.89 -7.67
C ASN A 50 1.21 5.27 -6.50
N GLN A 51 0.20 4.46 -6.78
CA GLN A 51 -0.58 3.74 -5.78
C GLN A 51 0.34 2.80 -4.99
N VAL A 52 1.19 2.03 -5.68
CA VAL A 52 2.19 1.16 -5.04
C VAL A 52 3.13 1.95 -4.11
N LYS A 53 3.59 3.14 -4.53
CA LYS A 53 4.40 4.01 -3.66
C LYS A 53 3.65 4.45 -2.40
N ILE A 54 2.37 4.79 -2.51
CA ILE A 54 1.54 5.19 -1.36
C ILE A 54 1.37 4.00 -0.41
N LEU A 55 1.10 2.80 -0.94
CA LEU A 55 1.01 1.56 -0.15
C LEU A 55 2.31 1.32 0.65
N PHE A 56 3.48 1.46 0.02
CA PHE A 56 4.75 1.38 0.73
C PHE A 56 4.90 2.42 1.83
N ASN A 57 4.52 3.67 1.56
CA ASN A 57 4.63 4.73 2.56
C ASN A 57 3.73 4.45 3.76
N LEU A 58 2.51 3.95 3.54
CA LEU A 58 1.60 3.55 4.62
C LEU A 58 2.21 2.44 5.48
N VAL A 59 2.72 1.37 4.87
CA VAL A 59 3.36 0.27 5.61
C VAL A 59 4.59 0.77 6.38
N GLN A 60 5.38 1.64 5.76
CA GLN A 60 6.59 2.21 6.38
C GLN A 60 6.24 3.09 7.58
N ASP A 61 5.26 3.98 7.45
CA ASP A 61 4.82 4.88 8.52
C ASP A 61 4.17 4.09 9.67
N TYR A 62 3.51 2.95 9.36
CA TYR A 62 3.03 2.02 10.38
C TYR A 62 4.16 1.36 11.17
N VAL A 63 5.16 0.81 10.48
CA VAL A 63 6.32 0.17 11.10
C VAL A 63 7.11 1.16 11.95
N LYS A 64 7.27 2.42 11.50
CA LYS A 64 7.91 3.50 12.26
C LYS A 64 7.09 3.95 13.47
N GLY A 65 5.78 3.75 13.44
CA GLY A 65 4.85 4.23 14.45
C GLY A 65 4.30 5.65 14.19
N ASP A 66 4.63 6.24 13.05
CA ASP A 66 4.16 7.57 12.64
C ASP A 66 2.65 7.59 12.33
N TYR A 67 2.09 6.45 11.90
CA TYR A 67 0.66 6.29 11.61
C TYR A 67 0.15 4.92 12.06
N ARG A 68 -0.80 4.88 13.02
CA ARG A 68 -1.37 3.63 13.56
C ARG A 68 -2.87 3.46 13.28
N GLU A 69 -3.50 4.42 12.63
CA GLU A 69 -4.94 4.40 12.30
C GLU A 69 -5.22 3.60 11.02
N VAL A 70 -4.68 2.39 10.95
CA VAL A 70 -4.95 1.43 9.87
C VAL A 70 -5.30 0.07 10.47
N PRO A 71 -6.38 -0.58 10.01
CA PRO A 71 -6.70 -1.92 10.44
C PRO A 71 -5.61 -2.94 10.08
N TRP A 72 -5.41 -3.94 10.95
CA TRP A 72 -4.42 -5.01 10.74
C TRP A 72 -4.67 -5.78 9.42
N TRP A 73 -5.95 -6.02 9.07
CA TRP A 73 -6.30 -6.70 7.82
C TRP A 73 -5.90 -5.91 6.58
N SER A 74 -5.93 -4.57 6.64
CA SER A 74 -5.53 -3.69 5.54
C SER A 74 -4.02 -3.77 5.31
N LEU A 75 -3.23 -3.74 6.39
CA LEU A 75 -1.78 -3.94 6.32
C LEU A 75 -1.40 -5.29 5.72
N GLY A 76 -2.15 -6.34 6.06
CA GLY A 76 -1.88 -7.70 5.59
C GLY A 76 -2.21 -7.84 4.12
N SER A 77 -3.37 -7.32 3.71
CA SER A 77 -3.76 -7.22 2.31
C SER A 77 -2.71 -6.47 1.47
N ILE A 78 -2.24 -5.32 1.97
CA ILE A 78 -1.23 -4.50 1.28
C ILE A 78 0.08 -5.24 1.15
N SER A 79 0.59 -5.81 2.24
CA SER A 79 1.90 -6.48 2.26
C SER A 79 1.90 -7.72 1.36
N THR A 80 0.82 -8.50 1.40
CA THR A 80 0.62 -9.66 0.54
C THR A 80 0.53 -9.26 -0.92
N ALA A 81 -0.24 -8.22 -1.27
CA ALA A 81 -0.31 -7.73 -2.65
C ALA A 81 1.03 -7.20 -3.17
N LEU A 82 1.79 -6.49 -2.33
CA LEU A 82 3.12 -5.98 -2.68
C LEU A 82 4.12 -7.12 -2.91
N LEU A 83 4.13 -8.13 -2.03
CA LEU A 83 4.99 -9.30 -2.18
C LEU A 83 4.60 -10.14 -3.41
N TYR A 84 3.31 -10.28 -3.70
CA TYR A 84 2.80 -11.00 -4.88
C TYR A 84 3.43 -10.47 -6.18
N ILE A 85 3.55 -9.14 -6.34
CA ILE A 85 4.14 -8.50 -7.52
C ILE A 85 5.64 -8.82 -7.71
N LEU A 86 6.37 -9.08 -6.62
CA LEU A 86 7.79 -9.42 -6.72
C LEU A 86 7.99 -10.84 -7.26
N MET A 87 7.09 -11.74 -6.86
CA MET A 87 7.25 -13.16 -7.09
C MET A 87 7.00 -13.46 -8.56
N PRO A 88 7.93 -14.11 -9.27
CA PRO A 88 7.61 -14.73 -10.53
C PRO A 88 6.71 -15.95 -10.24
N MET A 89 5.39 -15.75 -10.14
CA MET A 89 4.36 -16.80 -10.12
C MET A 89 4.45 -17.92 -9.06
N ASP A 90 5.32 -17.89 -8.03
CA ASP A 90 5.65 -19.15 -7.32
C ASP A 90 6.03 -19.09 -5.81
N ALA A 91 5.24 -18.46 -4.91
CA ALA A 91 5.34 -18.77 -3.46
C ALA A 91 4.12 -18.39 -2.57
N LEU A 92 2.90 -18.78 -2.95
CA LEU A 92 1.85 -18.99 -1.96
C LEU A 92 1.95 -20.43 -1.45
N PRO A 93 1.92 -20.69 -0.14
CA PRO A 93 1.93 -22.05 0.41
C PRO A 93 0.71 -22.83 -0.10
N ASP A 94 0.86 -24.15 -0.25
CA ASP A 94 -0.03 -25.10 -0.96
C ASP A 94 -1.52 -25.19 -0.50
N TYR A 95 -2.06 -24.21 0.23
CA TYR A 95 -3.43 -24.19 0.77
C TYR A 95 -4.48 -23.58 -0.16
N ILE A 96 -4.10 -23.00 -1.30
CA ILE A 96 -5.03 -22.44 -2.29
C ILE A 96 -5.05 -23.32 -3.55
N PRO A 97 -5.96 -24.31 -3.68
CA PRO A 97 -5.91 -25.35 -4.72
C PRO A 97 -6.20 -24.88 -6.16
N VAL A 98 -6.07 -23.58 -6.49
CA VAL A 98 -6.48 -23.00 -7.79
C VAL A 98 -5.60 -21.82 -8.24
N ALA A 99 -4.27 -21.92 -8.07
CA ALA A 99 -3.31 -20.82 -8.27
C ALA A 99 -2.76 -20.64 -9.71
N GLY A 100 -3.49 -21.05 -10.75
CA GLY A 100 -2.97 -20.99 -12.14
C GLY A 100 -3.22 -19.71 -12.94
N PHE A 101 -3.95 -18.70 -12.44
CA PHE A 101 -4.55 -17.65 -13.31
C PHE A 101 -4.76 -16.25 -12.71
N LEU A 102 -4.04 -15.84 -11.66
CA LEU A 102 -4.23 -14.51 -11.07
C LEU A 102 -3.21 -13.50 -11.64
N ASP A 103 -3.67 -12.68 -12.57
CA ASP A 103 -2.89 -11.57 -13.15
C ASP A 103 -2.55 -10.52 -12.07
N ASP A 104 -1.27 -10.15 -11.92
CA ASP A 104 -0.75 -9.26 -10.86
C ASP A 104 -1.53 -7.94 -10.75
N ALA A 105 -2.00 -7.42 -11.89
CA ALA A 105 -2.78 -6.19 -11.96
C ALA A 105 -4.16 -6.34 -11.31
N VAL A 106 -4.76 -7.52 -11.37
CA VAL A 106 -6.06 -7.80 -10.74
C VAL A 106 -5.91 -7.87 -9.22
N VAL A 107 -4.83 -8.48 -8.73
CA VAL A 107 -4.51 -8.54 -7.30
C VAL A 107 -4.29 -7.16 -6.74
N LEU A 108 -3.42 -6.37 -7.39
CA LEU A 108 -3.16 -4.99 -6.98
C LEU A 108 -4.43 -4.14 -6.99
N LYS A 109 -5.23 -4.23 -8.06
CA LYS A 109 -6.48 -3.49 -8.15
C LYS A 109 -7.45 -3.86 -7.02
N LEU A 110 -7.63 -5.15 -6.76
CA LEU A 110 -8.54 -5.58 -5.70
C LEU A 110 -8.04 -5.14 -4.32
N CYS A 111 -6.73 -5.22 -4.07
CA CYS A 111 -6.15 -4.69 -2.85
C CYS A 111 -6.47 -3.21 -2.69
N LEU A 112 -6.27 -2.41 -3.73
CA LEU A 112 -6.60 -0.97 -3.72
C LEU A 112 -8.08 -0.73 -3.44
N ASP A 113 -8.97 -1.50 -4.07
CA ASP A 113 -10.42 -1.41 -3.85
C ASP A 113 -10.79 -1.75 -2.39
N MET A 114 -10.13 -2.75 -1.78
CA MET A 114 -10.37 -3.17 -0.40
C MET A 114 -9.89 -2.14 0.62
N VAL A 115 -8.71 -1.55 0.42
CA VAL A 115 -8.09 -0.62 1.37
C VAL A 115 -8.35 0.85 1.03
N ALA A 116 -9.19 1.14 0.03
CA ALA A 116 -9.42 2.50 -0.47
C ALA A 116 -9.78 3.49 0.64
N LYS A 117 -10.65 3.09 1.57
CA LYS A 117 -11.06 3.93 2.71
C LYS A 117 -9.91 4.24 3.66
N ASP A 118 -9.05 3.25 3.93
CA ASP A 118 -7.89 3.42 4.80
C ASP A 118 -6.82 4.28 4.13
N LEU A 119 -6.66 4.12 2.81
CA LEU A 119 -5.75 4.93 2.01
C LEU A 119 -6.18 6.41 1.98
N THR A 120 -7.47 6.68 1.88
CA THR A 120 -8.02 8.05 1.99
C THR A 120 -7.64 8.69 3.31
N LYS A 121 -7.89 8.01 4.45
CA LYS A 121 -7.52 8.52 5.78
C LYS A 121 -6.03 8.76 5.92
N TYR A 122 -5.22 7.82 5.43
CA TYR A 122 -3.76 7.98 5.45
C TYR A 122 -3.32 9.19 4.61
N LEU A 123 -3.90 9.40 3.43
CA LEU A 123 -3.57 10.56 2.59
C LEU A 123 -4.05 11.88 3.20
N GLU A 124 -5.16 11.90 3.93
CA GLU A 124 -5.60 13.05 4.73
C GLU A 124 -4.57 13.37 5.82
N PHE A 125 -4.15 12.38 6.60
CA PHE A 125 -3.07 12.52 7.59
C PHE A 125 -1.78 13.10 6.99
N LYS A 126 -1.34 12.62 5.81
CA LYS A 126 -0.13 13.16 5.15
C LYS A 126 -0.30 14.59 4.64
N GLN A 127 -1.53 15.01 4.34
CA GLN A 127 -1.82 16.38 3.90
C GLN A 127 -1.93 17.35 5.09
N GLU A 128 -2.51 16.89 6.19
CA GLU A 128 -2.55 17.61 7.47
C GLU A 128 -1.14 17.76 8.07
N GLY A 129 -0.26 16.79 7.82
CA GLY A 129 1.17 16.82 8.15
C GLY A 129 2.06 17.67 7.25
N LYS A 130 1.52 18.63 6.47
CA LYS A 130 2.35 19.71 5.88
C LYS A 130 3.07 20.43 7.03
N SER A 131 4.39 20.27 7.12
CA SER A 131 5.28 20.86 8.14
C SER A 131 4.86 22.26 8.64
N PRO A 132 4.72 22.49 9.96
CA PRO A 132 4.87 23.83 10.52
C PRO A 132 6.36 24.15 10.53
N GLY A 133 6.89 24.63 9.41
CA GLY A 133 8.33 24.83 9.27
C GLY A 133 8.81 25.40 7.95
N ASN A 134 8.07 26.35 7.37
CA ASN A 134 8.65 27.46 6.60
C ASN A 134 7.61 28.56 6.31
N THR A 135 7.20 29.30 7.34
CA THR A 135 6.80 30.73 7.24
C THR A 135 6.95 31.39 8.62
N ALA A 136 8.19 31.52 9.08
CA ALA A 136 8.64 32.71 9.81
C ALA A 136 9.61 33.39 8.82
N THR A 137 9.58 34.66 8.49
CA THR A 137 9.28 35.90 9.22
C THR A 137 8.82 36.94 8.16
N ASP A 138 8.02 37.96 8.49
CA ASP A 138 8.43 39.39 8.57
C ASP A 138 7.13 40.18 8.23
N ASN A 139 6.59 41.19 8.91
CA ASN A 139 6.91 41.95 10.10
C ASN A 139 5.62 42.48 10.75
N THR A 140 5.69 42.67 12.06
CA THR A 140 4.81 43.57 12.82
C THR A 140 5.33 44.99 12.60
N GLU A 141 4.45 45.91 12.21
CA GLU A 141 4.50 47.39 12.27
C GLU A 141 3.55 47.84 11.13
N ASP A 142 2.36 48.41 11.34
CA ASP A 142 2.10 49.54 12.21
C ASP A 142 0.59 49.64 12.51
N LYS A 143 0.25 49.77 13.79
CA LYS A 143 -0.95 50.47 14.24
C LYS A 143 -0.47 51.78 14.83
N LEU A 144 -0.51 52.87 14.07
CA LEU A 144 -0.72 54.20 14.65
C LEU A 144 -1.39 55.14 13.65
N SER A 145 -2.66 55.41 13.95
CA SER A 145 -3.37 56.69 13.88
C SER A 145 -3.23 57.66 12.70
N THR A 146 -4.41 58.08 12.26
CA THR A 146 -4.76 59.43 11.74
C THR A 146 -4.49 59.70 10.26
#